data_AF-A0A968R6W4-F1
#
_entry.id   AF-A0A968R6W4-F1
#
_cell.length_a   1.000
_cell.length_b   1.000
_cell.length_c   1.000
_cell.angle_alpha   90.00
_cell.angle_beta   90.00
_cell.angle_gamma   90.00
#
_symmetry.space_group_name_H-M   'P 1'
#
loop_
_entity.id
_entity.type
_entity.pdbx_description
1 polymer ?
#
loop_
_entity_poly.entity_id
_entity_poly.type
_entity_poly.pdbx_seq_one_letter_code
_entity_poly.pdbx_strand_id
1 'polypeptide(L)'
;MVNKLSICALAVLFFWLARIAIANAERLTCFADICIDSSSVELIKSDVPGAPSYAVRMVLGTQKFSDEKLLAQMEVNCQERQFRTVRVSEDGENWSNFDPRWIVIAGNSSLSRLVDYTCQLPIAGQ
;
A
#
# COMPACT_ATOMS: atom_id res chain seq x y z
N MET A 1 -25.63 8.33 40.96
CA MET A 1 -26.02 9.25 39.88
C MET A 1 -24.81 9.47 38.99
N VAL A 2 -24.74 8.79 37.84
CA VAL A 2 -23.64 9.02 36.87
C VAL A 2 -23.89 10.37 36.22
N ASN A 3 -22.94 11.29 36.40
CA ASN A 3 -23.08 12.69 36.02
C ASN A 3 -23.26 12.78 34.50
N LYS A 4 -24.39 13.29 34.01
CA LYS A 4 -24.72 13.35 32.57
C LYS A 4 -23.65 14.10 31.75
N LEU A 5 -22.91 15.01 32.39
CA LEU A 5 -21.74 15.69 31.79
C LEU A 5 -20.60 14.74 31.43
N SER A 6 -20.37 13.69 32.24
CA SER A 6 -19.30 12.71 32.04
C SER A 6 -19.57 11.82 30.83
N ILE A 7 -20.84 11.48 30.59
CA ILE A 7 -21.26 10.63 29.47
C ILE A 7 -21.08 11.37 28.13
N CYS A 8 -21.41 12.67 28.06
CA CYS A 8 -21.20 13.47 26.86
C CYS A 8 -19.70 13.65 26.54
N ALA A 9 -18.87 13.88 27.57
CA ALA A 9 -17.42 14.01 27.39
C ALA A 9 -16.77 12.72 26.85
N LEU A 10 -17.20 11.55 27.37
CA LEU A 10 -16.79 10.24 26.87
C LEU A 10 -17.19 10.02 25.41
N ALA A 11 -18.44 10.34 25.04
CA ALA A 11 -18.92 10.17 23.66
C ALA A 11 -18.15 11.04 22.66
N VAL A 12 -17.81 12.29 23.04
CA VAL A 12 -16.97 13.17 22.23
C VAL A 12 -15.57 12.57 22.08
N LEU A 13 -14.96 12.11 23.17
CA LEU A 13 -13.63 11.49 23.13
C LEU A 13 -13.58 10.25 22.22
N PHE A 14 -14.60 9.38 22.32
CA PHE A 14 -14.75 8.21 21.44
C PHE A 14 -14.93 8.61 19.97
N PHE A 15 -15.67 9.67 19.68
CA PHE A 15 -15.84 10.17 18.31
C PHE A 15 -14.52 10.74 17.73
N TRP A 16 -13.72 11.45 18.53
CA TRP A 16 -12.40 11.92 18.12
C TRP A 16 -11.41 10.78 17.91
N LEU A 17 -11.40 9.78 18.80
CA LEU A 17 -10.56 8.59 18.64
C LEU A 17 -10.97 7.76 17.41
N ALA A 18 -12.27 7.65 17.15
CA ALA A 18 -12.78 7.00 15.94
C ALA A 18 -12.35 7.75 14.67
N ARG A 19 -12.40 9.09 14.66
CA ARG A 19 -11.90 9.91 13.54
C ARG A 19 -10.39 9.72 13.30
N ILE A 20 -9.59 9.64 14.37
CA ILE A 20 -8.14 9.38 14.27
C ILE A 20 -7.86 7.96 13.76
N ALA A 21 -8.62 6.96 14.23
CA ALA A 21 -8.52 5.59 13.74
C ALA A 21 -8.95 5.45 12.28
N ILE A 22 -10.00 6.16 11.86
CA ILE A 22 -10.45 6.25 10.46
C ILE A 22 -9.39 6.95 9.60
N ALA A 23 -8.81 8.07 10.07
CA ALA A 23 -7.73 8.77 9.35
C ALA A 23 -6.46 7.90 9.16
N ASN A 24 -6.18 6.98 10.09
CA ASN A 24 -5.09 6.01 9.94
C ASN A 24 -5.45 4.85 9.01
N ALA A 25 -6.72 4.42 8.98
CA ALA A 25 -7.23 3.45 8.01
C ALA A 25 -7.37 4.04 6.58
N GLU A 26 -7.51 5.38 6.46
CA GLU A 26 -7.63 6.13 5.20
C GLU A 26 -6.29 6.31 4.43
N ARG A 27 -5.15 5.84 4.95
CA ARG A 27 -3.86 5.98 4.25
C ARG A 27 -3.66 5.03 3.07
N LEU A 28 -4.45 3.95 3.00
CA LEU A 28 -4.33 2.97 1.93
C LEU A 28 -5.25 3.33 0.76
N THR A 29 -4.68 3.56 -0.42
CA THR A 29 -5.47 3.72 -1.66
C THR A 29 -5.58 2.38 -2.36
N CYS A 30 -6.82 1.89 -2.55
CA CYS A 30 -7.11 0.56 -3.09
C CYS A 30 -7.46 0.55 -4.59
N PHE A 31 -6.97 -0.47 -5.28
CA PHE A 31 -7.16 -0.78 -6.69
C PHE A 31 -7.38 -2.30 -6.83
N ALA A 32 -8.64 -2.70 -7.04
CA ALA A 32 -9.06 -4.10 -6.97
C ALA A 32 -8.61 -4.75 -5.64
N ASP A 33 -7.80 -5.80 -5.71
CA ASP A 33 -7.33 -6.58 -4.56
C ASP A 33 -6.05 -6.03 -3.92
N ILE A 34 -5.54 -4.89 -4.40
CA ILE A 34 -4.30 -4.28 -3.92
C ILE A 34 -4.61 -2.93 -3.28
N CYS A 35 -4.07 -2.66 -2.10
CA CYS A 35 -4.10 -1.33 -1.50
C CYS A 35 -2.70 -0.86 -1.18
N ILE A 36 -2.34 0.36 -1.57
CA ILE A 36 -0.98 0.89 -1.37
C ILE A 36 -0.96 1.99 -0.31
N ASP A 37 0.09 2.03 0.49
CA ASP A 37 0.40 3.14 1.38
C ASP A 37 1.14 4.23 0.59
N SER A 38 0.43 5.32 0.31
CA SER A 38 0.98 6.42 -0.48
C SER A 38 2.18 7.11 0.17
N SER A 39 2.37 6.96 1.48
CA SER A 39 3.49 7.54 2.22
C SER A 39 4.75 6.68 2.22
N SER A 40 4.69 5.46 1.70
CA SER A 40 5.78 4.47 1.71
C SER A 40 6.59 4.42 0.40
N VAL A 41 6.32 5.32 -0.55
CA VAL A 41 6.90 5.21 -1.90
C VAL A 41 8.37 5.59 -1.88
N GLU A 42 9.24 4.68 -2.29
CA GLU A 42 10.68 4.93 -2.38
C GLU A 42 11.18 4.66 -3.79
N LEU A 43 12.28 5.31 -4.19
CA LEU A 43 12.97 5.02 -5.44
C LEU A 43 14.18 4.11 -5.16
N ILE A 44 14.12 2.86 -5.62
CA ILE A 44 15.14 1.84 -5.29
C ILE A 44 15.74 1.23 -6.55
N LYS A 45 17.02 0.85 -6.47
CA LYS A 45 17.60 -0.10 -7.44
C LYS A 45 17.28 -1.51 -6.96
N SER A 46 16.32 -2.16 -7.60
CA SER A 46 15.88 -3.49 -7.20
C SER A 46 16.99 -4.53 -7.35
N ASP A 47 17.15 -5.37 -6.35
CA ASP A 47 18.09 -6.49 -6.28
C ASP A 47 17.48 -7.82 -6.76
N VAL A 48 16.20 -7.79 -7.14
CA VAL A 48 15.42 -8.96 -7.54
C VAL A 48 15.75 -9.33 -9.00
N PRO A 49 15.94 -10.63 -9.33
CA PRO A 49 16.18 -11.07 -10.69
C PRO A 49 15.16 -10.51 -11.70
N GLY A 50 15.65 -10.11 -12.87
CA GLY A 50 14.83 -9.49 -13.91
C GLY A 50 14.45 -8.03 -13.66
N ALA A 51 14.98 -7.39 -12.61
CA ALA A 51 14.88 -5.94 -12.43
C ALA A 51 15.56 -5.18 -13.59
N PRO A 52 15.04 -4.01 -13.99
CA PRO A 52 15.76 -3.12 -14.89
C PRO A 52 17.06 -2.60 -14.25
N SER A 53 17.98 -2.10 -15.08
CA SER A 53 19.25 -1.53 -14.61
C SER A 53 19.10 -0.19 -13.88
N TYR A 54 17.95 0.47 -14.04
CA TYR A 54 17.57 1.74 -13.43
C TYR A 54 16.66 1.55 -12.22
N ALA A 55 16.49 2.62 -11.44
CA ALA A 55 15.67 2.58 -10.24
C ALA A 55 14.16 2.52 -10.55
N VAL A 56 13.42 1.73 -9.79
CA VAL A 56 11.96 1.58 -9.84
C VAL A 56 11.33 2.09 -8.55
N ARG A 57 10.01 2.29 -8.54
CA ARG A 57 9.30 2.68 -7.33
C ARG A 57 8.98 1.45 -6.50
N MET A 58 9.43 1.42 -5.25
CA MET A 58 8.96 0.47 -4.25
C MET A 58 7.84 1.10 -3.45
N VAL A 59 6.82 0.31 -3.13
CA VAL A 59 5.69 0.76 -2.31
C VAL A 59 5.24 -0.36 -1.39
N LEU A 60 4.93 -0.03 -0.15
CA LEU A 60 4.30 -0.93 0.79
C LEU A 60 2.78 -0.84 0.68
N GLY A 61 2.13 -1.92 1.05
CA GLY A 61 0.69 -1.95 1.04
C GLY A 61 0.19 -3.32 1.47
N THR A 62 -0.96 -3.68 0.93
CA THR A 62 -1.60 -4.96 1.17
C THR A 62 -2.13 -5.53 -0.12
N GLN A 63 -2.13 -6.85 -0.23
CA GLN A 63 -2.70 -7.56 -1.34
C GLN A 63 -3.56 -8.71 -0.83
N LYS A 64 -4.76 -8.85 -1.40
CA LYS A 64 -5.66 -9.96 -1.09
C LYS A 64 -5.24 -11.19 -1.90
N PHE A 65 -4.95 -12.28 -1.20
CA PHE A 65 -4.67 -13.60 -1.78
C PHE A 65 -5.73 -14.58 -1.28
N SER A 66 -6.60 -15.05 -2.17
CA SER A 66 -7.80 -15.81 -1.81
C SER A 66 -8.65 -15.05 -0.79
N ASP A 67 -8.66 -15.47 0.48
CA ASP A 67 -9.44 -14.86 1.57
C ASP A 67 -8.57 -14.08 2.57
N GLU A 68 -7.25 -14.11 2.39
CA GLU A 68 -6.30 -13.47 3.29
C GLU A 68 -5.79 -12.15 2.72
N LYS A 69 -5.58 -11.17 3.59
CA LYS A 69 -5.01 -9.87 3.25
C LYS A 69 -3.62 -9.80 3.86
N LEU A 70 -2.60 -9.89 3.01
CA LEU A 70 -1.21 -9.87 3.43
C LEU A 70 -0.61 -8.48 3.22
N LEU A 71 0.33 -8.09 4.07
CA LEU A 71 1.23 -6.99 3.78
C LEU A 71 2.10 -7.36 2.57
N ALA A 72 2.29 -6.41 1.68
CA ALA A 72 3.01 -6.62 0.43
C ALA A 72 4.01 -5.49 0.20
N GLN A 73 5.23 -5.88 -0.16
CA GLN A 73 6.22 -5.00 -0.76
C GLN A 73 6.13 -5.19 -2.26
N MET A 74 5.79 -4.11 -2.96
CA MET A 74 5.53 -4.11 -4.39
C MET A 74 6.51 -3.18 -5.10
N GLU A 75 6.75 -3.47 -6.37
CA GLU A 75 7.54 -2.62 -7.24
C GLU A 75 6.75 -2.22 -8.49
N VAL A 76 6.89 -0.96 -8.87
CA VAL A 76 6.26 -0.36 -10.04
C VAL A 76 7.34 0.22 -10.95
N ASN A 77 7.44 -0.33 -12.15
CA ASN A 77 8.24 0.22 -13.23
C ASN A 77 7.39 1.22 -14.03
N CYS A 78 7.56 2.52 -13.74
CA CYS A 78 6.82 3.58 -14.39
C CYS A 78 7.17 3.79 -15.87
N GLN A 79 8.36 3.38 -16.31
CA GLN A 79 8.79 3.56 -17.70
C GLN A 79 8.11 2.53 -18.62
N GLU A 80 8.08 1.27 -18.19
CA GLU A 80 7.50 0.17 -18.97
C GLU A 80 6.09 -0.22 -18.56
N ARG A 81 5.49 0.51 -17.60
CA ARG A 81 4.18 0.23 -17.00
C ARG A 81 4.05 -1.21 -16.49
N GLN A 82 5.02 -1.63 -15.69
CA GLN A 82 5.01 -2.97 -15.09
C GLN A 82 4.79 -2.89 -13.59
N PHE A 83 4.19 -3.95 -13.06
CA PHE A 83 3.94 -4.15 -11.64
C PHE A 83 4.42 -5.55 -11.23
N ARG A 84 4.96 -5.67 -10.02
CA ARG A 84 5.19 -6.97 -9.37
C ARG A 84 5.08 -6.86 -7.86
N THR A 85 4.76 -7.99 -7.24
CA THR A 85 4.84 -8.17 -5.78
C THR A 85 6.13 -8.92 -5.48
N VAL A 86 6.99 -8.33 -4.66
CA VAL A 86 8.34 -8.87 -4.40
C VAL A 86 8.36 -9.69 -3.12
N ARG A 87 7.72 -9.19 -2.07
CA ARG A 87 7.65 -9.86 -0.76
C ARG A 87 6.27 -9.71 -0.16
N VAL A 88 5.87 -10.70 0.63
CA VAL A 88 4.61 -10.68 1.40
C VAL A 88 4.86 -11.08 2.86
N SER A 89 4.01 -10.61 3.76
CA SER A 89 4.02 -10.98 5.18
C SER A 89 2.61 -10.90 5.77
N GLU A 90 2.27 -11.78 6.71
CA GLU A 90 1.00 -11.73 7.45
C GLU A 90 0.99 -10.59 8.48
N ASP A 91 2.11 -10.40 9.18
CA ASP A 91 2.25 -9.51 10.35
C ASP A 91 3.29 -8.39 10.15
N GLY A 92 4.10 -8.47 9.09
CA GLY A 92 5.17 -7.51 8.79
C GLY A 92 6.51 -7.87 9.42
N GLU A 93 6.58 -8.97 10.17
CA GLU A 93 7.81 -9.45 10.81
C GLU A 93 8.51 -10.50 9.94
N ASN A 94 7.73 -11.43 9.36
CA ASN A 94 8.26 -12.54 8.58
C ASN A 94 7.98 -12.37 7.08
N TRP A 95 8.89 -11.68 6.38
CA TRP A 95 8.77 -11.44 4.94
C TRP A 95 9.22 -12.65 4.13
N SER A 96 8.36 -13.11 3.23
CA SER A 96 8.63 -14.20 2.30
C SER A 96 8.75 -13.66 0.87
N ASN A 97 9.73 -14.17 0.10
CA ASN A 97 9.84 -13.85 -1.33
C ASN A 97 8.60 -14.34 -2.09
N PHE A 98 8.05 -13.49 -2.93
CA PHE A 98 6.90 -13.78 -3.79
C PHE A 98 7.33 -13.93 -5.26
N ASP A 99 6.43 -14.39 -6.15
CA ASP A 99 6.69 -14.51 -7.59
C ASP A 99 7.19 -13.16 -8.16
N PRO A 100 8.48 -13.05 -8.51
CA PRO A 100 9.12 -11.77 -8.83
C PRO A 100 8.90 -11.32 -10.28
N ARG A 101 8.04 -12.04 -11.03
CA ARG A 101 7.81 -11.76 -12.45
C ARG A 101 7.10 -10.43 -12.64
N TRP A 102 7.62 -9.64 -13.57
CA TRP A 102 6.96 -8.43 -14.03
C TRP A 102 5.68 -8.75 -14.79
N ILE A 103 4.61 -8.05 -14.44
CA ILE A 103 3.35 -8.06 -15.17
C ILE A 103 3.23 -6.73 -15.90
N VAL A 104 3.14 -6.77 -17.23
CA VAL A 104 2.86 -5.58 -18.03
C VAL A 104 1.40 -5.18 -17.85
N ILE A 105 1.15 -3.95 -17.42
CA ILE A 105 -0.20 -3.45 -17.14
C ILE A 105 -0.70 -2.62 -18.33
N ALA A 106 -1.62 -3.20 -19.09
CA ALA A 106 -2.31 -2.52 -20.17
C ALA A 106 -3.12 -1.31 -19.65
N GLY A 107 -3.22 -0.24 -20.45
CA GLY A 107 -3.89 1.00 -20.05
C GLY A 107 -5.40 0.88 -19.76
N ASN A 108 -6.04 -0.20 -20.21
CA ASN A 108 -7.46 -0.51 -19.96
C ASN A 108 -7.66 -1.58 -18.87
N SER A 109 -6.59 -2.04 -18.22
CA SER A 109 -6.66 -3.00 -17.11
C SER A 109 -7.25 -2.35 -15.85
N SER A 110 -7.89 -3.16 -15.00
CA SER A 110 -8.31 -2.75 -13.65
C SER A 110 -7.15 -2.24 -12.79
N LEU A 111 -5.92 -2.69 -13.08
CA LEU A 111 -4.69 -2.25 -12.42
C LEU A 111 -4.01 -1.05 -13.10
N SER A 112 -4.54 -0.52 -14.21
CA SER A 112 -3.91 0.65 -14.87
C SER A 112 -3.83 1.83 -13.90
N ARG A 113 -4.92 2.08 -13.16
CA ARG A 113 -4.99 3.17 -12.19
C ARG A 113 -4.01 3.00 -11.03
N LEU A 114 -3.67 1.76 -10.65
CA LEU A 114 -2.66 1.49 -9.64
C LEU A 114 -1.31 2.03 -10.10
N VAL A 115 -0.87 1.65 -11.31
CA VAL A 115 0.41 2.09 -11.88
C VAL A 115 0.43 3.61 -12.06
N ASP A 116 -0.61 4.17 -12.67
CA ASP A 116 -0.70 5.62 -12.93
C ASP A 116 -0.64 6.42 -11.62
N TYR A 117 -1.38 5.98 -10.60
CA TYR A 117 -1.39 6.59 -9.29
C TYR A 117 -0.02 6.48 -8.60
N THR A 118 0.56 5.28 -8.48
CA THR A 118 1.86 5.09 -7.82
C THR A 118 2.98 5.89 -8.48
N CYS A 119 2.95 6.03 -9.80
CA CYS A 119 3.94 6.80 -10.55
C CYS A 119 3.84 8.32 -10.36
N GLN A 120 2.68 8.82 -9.92
CA GLN A 120 2.45 10.25 -9.62
C GLN A 120 2.72 10.61 -8.15
N LEU A 121 2.85 9.62 -7.27
CA LEU A 121 3.09 9.88 -5.85
C LEU A 121 4.46 10.56 -5.63
N PRO A 122 4.59 11.38 -4.57
CA PRO A 122 5.90 11.85 -4.13
C PRO A 122 6.77 10.68 -3.66
N ILE A 123 8.09 10.83 -3.74
CA ILE A 123 9.02 9.88 -3.13
C ILE A 123 9.17 10.28 -1.65
N ALA A 124 9.02 9.31 -0.75
CA ALA A 124 9.16 9.49 0.68
C ALA A 124 10.58 10.00 1.01
N GLY A 125 10.65 11.02 1.86
CA GLY A 125 11.93 11.60 2.31
C GLY A 125 12.62 12.55 1.33
N GLN A 126 11.96 12.95 0.23
CA GLN A 126 12.41 14.01 -0.68
C GLN A 126 11.67 15.33 -0.45
#